data_AF-A0A0D0D443-F1
#
_entry.id   AF-A0A0D0D443-F1
#
_cell.length_a   1.000
_cell.length_b   1.000
_cell.length_c   1.000
_cell.angle_alpha   90.00
_cell.angle_beta   90.00
_cell.angle_gamma   90.00
#
_symmetry.space_group_name_H-M   'P 1'
#
loop_
_entity.id
_entity.type
_entity.pdbx_description
1 polymer ?
#
loop_
_entity_poly.entity_id
_entity_poly.type
_entity_poly.pdbx_seq_one_letter_code
_entity_poly.pdbx_strand_id
1 'polypeptide(L)' 'LILLLCQDLRDSDIPRQTKMRKLIIKAWRQYFAVLKQDLANAEGSISFTSNIWLDENYWPFVAITAHWISK' A
#
# COMPACT_ATOMS: atom_id res chain seq x y z
N LEU A 1 3.16 23.26 -1.03
CA LEU A 1 2.05 22.97 -1.95
C LEU A 1 0.75 22.61 -1.22
N ILE A 2 0.73 21.64 -0.29
CA ILE A 2 -0.51 21.24 0.43
C ILE A 2 -1.17 22.40 1.20
N LEU A 3 -0.40 23.19 1.97
CA LEU A 3 -0.94 24.37 2.68
C LEU A 3 -1.42 25.49 1.73
N LEU A 4 -0.92 25.51 0.48
CA LEU A 4 -1.35 26.45 -0.56
C LEU A 4 -2.66 26.00 -1.23
N LEU A 5 -2.91 24.70 -1.26
CA LEU A 5 -4.10 24.09 -1.88
C LEU A 5 -5.26 23.91 -0.89
N CYS A 6 -5.01 23.98 0.42
CA CYS A 6 -6.00 23.77 1.46
C CYS A 6 -5.88 24.87 2.54
N GLN A 7 -6.65 25.95 2.35
CA GLN A 7 -6.53 27.19 3.15
C GLN A 7 -6.92 27.01 4.63
N ASP A 8 -7.74 26.00 4.94
CA ASP A 8 -8.16 25.70 6.32
C ASP A 8 -7.16 24.83 7.10
N LEU A 9 -6.12 24.33 6.42
CA LEU A 9 -5.14 23.41 7.01
C LEU A 9 -4.01 24.20 7.68
N ARG A 10 -3.74 23.96 8.97
CA ARG A 10 -2.58 24.55 9.65
C ARG A 10 -1.40 23.60 9.58
N ASP A 11 -0.18 24.13 9.73
CA ASP A 11 1.03 23.30 9.74
C ASP A 11 1.00 22.21 10.84
N SER A 12 0.41 22.54 12.00
CA SER A 12 0.19 21.58 13.10
C SER A 12 -0.72 20.40 12.75
N ASP A 13 -1.58 20.58 11.75
CA ASP A 13 -2.52 19.56 11.29
C ASP A 13 -1.83 18.57 10.33
N ILE A 14 -0.69 18.96 9.72
CA ILE A 14 0.13 18.09 8.88
C ILE A 14 0.93 17.14 9.78
N PRO A 15 0.73 15.82 9.68
CA PRO A 15 1.48 14.90 10.52
C PRO A 15 2.96 14.90 10.08
N ARG A 16 3.87 15.01 11.06
CA ARG A 16 5.31 14.82 10.81
C ARG A 16 5.60 13.41 10.29
N GLN A 17 6.76 13.22 9.65
CA GLN A 17 7.16 11.96 9.02
C GLN A 17 6.93 10.72 9.90
N THR A 18 7.33 10.76 11.18
CA THR A 18 7.14 9.64 12.11
C THR A 18 5.66 9.34 12.36
N LYS A 19 4.83 10.38 12.48
CA LYS A 19 3.38 10.24 12.66
C LYS A 19 2.72 9.72 11.37
N MET A 20 3.12 10.23 10.19
CA MET A 20 2.69 9.71 8.90
C MET A 20 3.03 8.23 8.74
N ARG A 21 4.26 7.82 9.03
CA ARG A 21 4.67 6.42 8.97
C ARG A 21 3.78 5.53 9.84
N LYS A 22 3.48 5.96 11.07
CA LYS A 22 2.56 5.23 11.96
C LYS A 22 1.15 5.13 11.38
N LEU A 23 0.64 6.22 10.82
CA LEU A 23 -0.69 6.25 10.20
C LEU A 23 -0.77 5.35 8.97
N ILE A 24 0.24 5.38 8.10
CA ILE A 24 0.32 4.52 6.90
C ILE A 24 0.35 3.05 7.31
N ILE A 25 1.21 2.67 8.26
CA ILE A 25 1.27 1.27 8.73
C ILE A 25 -0.06 0.84 9.35
N LYS A 26 -0.71 1.71 10.12
CA LYS A 26 -2.02 1.43 10.72
C LYS A 26 -3.09 1.20 9.65
N ALA A 27 -3.21 2.11 8.69
CA ALA A 27 -4.17 2.01 7.59
C ALA A 27 -3.90 0.77 6.73
N TRP A 28 -2.62 0.50 6.41
CA TRP A 28 -2.22 -0.70 5.68
C TRP A 28 -2.62 -1.98 6.41
N ARG A 29 -2.42 -2.08 7.74
CA ARG A 29 -2.83 -3.26 8.51
C ARG A 29 -4.34 -3.49 8.48
N GLN A 30 -5.13 -2.42 8.54
CA GLN A 30 -6.59 -2.51 8.46
C GLN A 30 -7.04 -2.98 7.08
N TYR A 31 -6.49 -2.39 6.02
CA TYR A 31 -6.75 -2.81 4.65
C TYR A 31 -6.29 -4.27 4.41
N PHE A 32 -5.12 -4.65 4.91
CA PHE A 32 -4.56 -5.98 4.73
C PHE A 32 -5.42 -7.06 5.40
N ALA A 33 -6.13 -6.74 6.48
CA ALA A 33 -7.08 -7.67 7.08
C ALA A 33 -8.24 -7.99 6.13
N VAL A 34 -8.80 -6.97 5.46
CA VAL A 34 -9.86 -7.13 4.46
C VAL A 34 -9.34 -7.85 3.23
N LEU A 35 -8.20 -7.43 2.69
CA LEU A 35 -7.58 -8.06 1.52
C LEU A 35 -7.37 -9.56 1.72
N LYS A 36 -6.90 -10.01 2.89
CA LYS A 36 -6.75 -11.45 3.17
C LYS A 36 -8.06 -12.21 3.05
N GLN A 37 -9.16 -11.62 3.51
CA GLN A 37 -10.48 -12.23 3.40
C GLN A 37 -10.93 -12.30 1.94
N ASP A 38 -10.71 -11.23 1.17
CA ASP A 38 -11.04 -11.20 -0.26
C ASP A 38 -10.27 -12.26 -1.04
N LEU A 39 -8.97 -12.40 -0.79
CA LEU A 39 -8.15 -13.42 -1.46
C LEU A 39 -8.54 -14.84 -1.05
N ALA A 40 -8.92 -15.06 0.21
CA ALA A 40 -9.43 -16.36 0.66
C ALA A 40 -10.75 -16.73 -0.04
N ASN A 41 -11.60 -15.75 -0.32
CA ASN A 41 -12.86 -15.95 -1.04
C ASN A 41 -12.66 -16.14 -2.56
N ALA A 42 -11.49 -15.81 -3.09
CA ALA A 42 -11.14 -15.94 -4.51
C ALA A 42 -10.42 -17.26 -4.84
N GLU A 43 -10.54 -18.28 -3.98
CA GLU A 43 -9.94 -19.59 -4.22
C GLU A 43 -10.34 -20.15 -5.60
N GLY A 44 -9.34 -20.64 -6.35
CA GLY A 44 -9.53 -21.12 -7.73
C GLY A 44 -9.73 -20.03 -8.79
N SER A 45 -9.86 -18.75 -8.40
CA SER A 45 -10.01 -17.59 -9.31
C SER A 45 -9.01 -16.47 -9.01
N ILE A 46 -7.85 -16.85 -8.46
CA ILE A 46 -6.74 -15.96 -8.14
C ILE A 46 -5.49 -16.39 -8.93
N SER A 47 -4.78 -15.40 -9.47
CA SER A 47 -3.43 -15.55 -10.03
C SER A 47 -2.50 -14.51 -9.42
N PHE A 48 -1.20 -14.70 -9.53
CA PHE A 48 -0.23 -13.69 -9.13
C PHE A 48 0.87 -13.53 -10.16
N THR A 49 1.38 -12.32 -10.28
CA THR A 49 2.59 -12.02 -11.03
C THR A 49 3.72 -11.74 -10.05
N SER A 50 4.88 -12.32 -10.31
CA SER A 50 6.12 -12.00 -9.60
C SER A 50 7.05 -11.33 -10.59
N ASN A 51 7.30 -10.05 -10.39
CA ASN A 51 8.32 -9.34 -11.13
C ASN A 51 9.60 -9.32 -10.28
N ILE A 52 10.69 -9.80 -10.85
CA ILE A 52 11.99 -9.89 -10.18
C ILE A 52 12.98 -9.17 -11.07
N TRP A 53 13.73 -8.22 -10.50
CA TRP A 53 14.70 -7.44 -11.23
C TRP A 53 15.86 -7.02 -10.34
N LEU A 54 16.93 -6.57 -10.98
CA LEU A 54 18.06 -5.90 -10.35
C LEU A 54 17.96 -4.41 -10.67
N ASP A 55 18.35 -3.54 -9.75
CA ASP A 55 18.59 -2.13 -10.08
C ASP A 55 19.97 -1.92 -10.72
N GLU A 56 20.30 -0.67 -11.05
CA GLU A 56 21.59 -0.29 -11.64
C GLU A 56 22.79 -0.59 -10.72
N ASN A 57 22.54 -0.77 -9.42
CA ASN A 57 23.54 -1.14 -8.42
C ASN A 57 23.53 -2.66 -8.12
N TYR A 58 22.83 -3.45 -8.93
CA TYR A 58 22.67 -4.90 -8.77
C TYR A 58 21.97 -5.32 -7.45
N TRP A 59 21.13 -4.46 -6.87
CA TRP A 59 20.27 -4.85 -5.74
C TRP A 59 19.07 -5.65 -6.22
N PRO A 60 18.79 -6.84 -5.66
CA PRO A 60 17.64 -7.64 -6.04
C PRO A 60 16.35 -7.09 -5.43
N PHE A 61 15.33 -6.97 -6.27
CA PHE A 61 13.98 -6.62 -5.88
C PHE A 61 12.99 -7.68 -6.35
N VAL A 62 11.91 -7.84 -5.58
CA VAL A 62 10.76 -8.65 -5.95
C VAL A 62 9.49 -7.86 -5.67
N ALA A 63 8.59 -7.79 -6.65
CA ALA A 63 7.22 -7.35 -6.46
C ALA A 63 6.27 -8.48 -6.80
N ILE A 64 5.36 -8.76 -5.87
CA ILE A 64 4.30 -9.75 -6.03
C ILE A 64 2.97 -9.00 -6.11
N THR A 65 2.22 -9.23 -7.19
CA THR A 65 0.89 -8.66 -7.38
C THR A 65 -0.12 -9.79 -7.57
N ALA A 66 -1.16 -9.83 -6.74
CA ALA A 66 -2.28 -10.76 -6.91
C ALA A 66 -3.35 -10.12 -7.81
N HIS A 67 -3.92 -10.91 -8.70
CA HIS A 67 -5.08 -10.58 -9.53
C HIS A 67 -6.17 -11.61 -9.23
N TRP A 68 -7.38 -11.17 -8.91
CA TRP A 68 -8.49 -12.07 -8.61
C TRP A 68 -9.81 -11.53 -9.14
N ILE A 69 -10.76 -12.43 -9.35
CA ILE A 69 -12.14 -12.06 -9.73
C ILE A 69 -12.97 -12.01 -8.44
N SER A 70 -13.51 -10.82 -8.12
CA SER A 70 -14.54 -10.70 -7.08
C SER A 70 -15.91 -11.00 -7.66
N LYS A 71 -16.75 -11.69 -6.88
CA LYS A 71 -18.18 -11.76 -7.14
C LYS A 71 -18.86 -10.43 -6.80
#